data_AF-A0AAV9BM37-F1
#
_entry.id   AF-A0AAV9BM37-F1
#
_cell.length_a   1.000
_cell.length_b   1.000
_cell.length_c   1.000
_cell.angle_alpha   90.00
_cell.angle_beta   90.00
_cell.angle_gamma   90.00
#
_symmetry.space_group_name_H-M   'P 1'
#
loop_
_entity.id
_entity.type
_entity.pdbx_description
1 polymer ?
#
loop_
_entity_poly.entity_id
_entity_poly.type
_entity_poly.pdbx_seq_one_letter_code
_entity_poly.pdbx_strand_id
1 'polypeptide(L)'
;MGSEGSSVVVPRNFRLLEELERGEKGIGDGTVSYGMDDADDMYMRSWTGTIIGPQNTVHEGRIYQLKLFCDLDYPDNPPTVRFQTRINMTCVNQETGGVEPSQFPMLTEWHREYTMEDILTQLKKEMISPQNRKLNQPAEGVFPMSYTHETFLLYS
;
A
#
# COMPACT_ATOMS: atom_id res chain seq x y z
N MET A 1 8.49 37.68 -21.12
CA MET A 1 7.36 36.85 -21.58
C MET A 1 7.59 35.47 -21.00
N GLY A 2 6.88 35.14 -19.92
CA GLY A 2 7.02 33.83 -19.26
C GLY A 2 6.38 32.76 -20.14
N SER A 3 7.14 31.74 -20.50
CA SER A 3 6.60 30.51 -21.03
C SER A 3 5.89 29.79 -19.89
N GLU A 4 4.58 30.00 -19.76
CA GLU A 4 3.72 29.11 -18.99
C GLU A 4 3.77 27.74 -19.69
N GLY A 5 4.63 26.86 -19.19
CA GLY A 5 4.65 25.47 -19.59
C GLY A 5 3.29 24.90 -19.23
N SER A 6 2.49 24.54 -20.23
CA SER A 6 1.26 23.79 -20.03
C SER A 6 1.63 22.49 -19.31
N SER A 7 1.41 22.42 -18.00
CA SER A 7 1.60 21.19 -17.24
C SER A 7 0.57 20.19 -17.77
N VAL A 8 1.02 19.22 -18.56
CA VAL A 8 0.16 18.16 -19.08
C VAL A 8 -0.32 17.35 -17.88
N VAL A 9 -1.61 17.48 -17.55
CA VAL A 9 -2.27 16.73 -16.49
C VAL A 9 -2.59 15.33 -17.04
N VAL A 10 -1.92 14.31 -16.52
CA VAL A 10 -2.22 12.92 -16.86
C VAL A 10 -3.59 12.55 -16.27
N PRO A 11 -4.54 12.02 -17.07
CA PRO A 11 -5.83 11.57 -16.55
C PRO A 11 -5.69 10.37 -15.62
N ARG A 12 -6.59 10.26 -14.63
CA ARG A 12 -6.65 9.18 -13.64
C ARG A 12 -6.39 7.78 -14.20
N ASN A 13 -7.11 7.39 -15.27
CA ASN A 13 -7.00 6.03 -15.79
C ASN A 13 -5.61 5.75 -16.38
N PHE A 14 -4.97 6.72 -17.04
CA PHE A 14 -3.60 6.55 -17.52
C PHE A 14 -2.61 6.47 -16.36
N ARG A 15 -2.83 7.24 -15.29
CA ARG A 15 -2.03 7.14 -14.07
C ARG A 15 -2.12 5.75 -13.45
N LEU A 16 -3.33 5.21 -13.32
CA LEU A 16 -3.56 3.87 -12.75
C LEU A 16 -3.01 2.75 -13.64
N LEU A 17 -3.09 2.88 -14.96
CA LEU A 17 -2.46 1.94 -15.90
C LEU A 17 -0.93 1.97 -15.78
N GLU A 18 -0.34 3.16 -15.64
CA GLU A 18 1.11 3.29 -15.42
C GLU A 18 1.54 2.60 -14.12
N GLU A 19 0.77 2.79 -13.05
CA GLU A 19 1.02 2.11 -11.77
C GLU A 19 0.82 0.58 -11.91
N LEU A 20 -0.20 0.11 -12.63
CA LEU A 20 -0.39 -1.32 -12.90
C LEU A 20 0.84 -1.94 -13.57
N GLU A 21 1.32 -1.31 -14.65
CA GLU A 21 2.50 -1.79 -15.38
C GLU A 21 3.76 -1.84 -14.50
N ARG A 22 3.90 -0.88 -13.58
CA ARG A 22 5.01 -0.87 -12.61
C ARG A 22 4.87 -1.98 -11.59
N GLY A 23 3.67 -2.21 -11.07
CA GLY A 23 3.36 -3.32 -10.16
C GLY A 23 3.71 -4.69 -10.78
N GLU A 24 3.38 -4.90 -12.06
CA GLU A 24 3.67 -6.14 -12.79
C GLU A 24 5.16 -6.36 -13.08
N LYS A 25 5.93 -5.28 -13.31
CA LYS A 25 7.38 -5.35 -13.53
C LYS A 25 8.17 -5.62 -12.25
N GLY A 26 7.53 -5.48 -11.09
CA GLY A 26 8.16 -5.55 -9.78
C GLY A 26 8.78 -4.22 -9.38
N ILE A 27 8.83 -4.00 -8.07
CA ILE A 27 9.15 -2.70 -7.46
C ILE A 27 10.39 -2.84 -6.60
N GLY A 28 11.36 -1.95 -6.82
CA GLY A 28 12.54 -1.81 -5.96
C GLY A 28 13.25 -3.13 -5.68
N ASP A 29 13.34 -3.48 -4.39
CA ASP A 29 13.98 -4.71 -3.88
C ASP A 29 13.01 -5.91 -3.77
N GLY A 30 11.78 -5.78 -4.26
CA GLY A 30 10.74 -6.82 -4.21
C GLY A 30 10.07 -6.99 -2.85
N THR A 31 10.37 -6.13 -1.88
CA THR A 31 9.75 -6.20 -0.54
C THR A 31 8.41 -5.49 -0.43
N VAL A 32 8.05 -4.74 -1.47
CA VAL A 32 6.76 -4.08 -1.63
C VAL A 32 6.23 -4.46 -3.01
N SER A 33 4.93 -4.77 -3.08
CA SER A 33 4.24 -5.01 -4.35
C SER A 33 2.81 -4.53 -4.26
N TYR A 34 2.18 -4.26 -5.40
CA TYR A 34 0.75 -4.02 -5.49
C TYR A 34 0.21 -4.48 -6.85
N GLY A 35 -1.09 -4.75 -6.89
CA GLY A 35 -1.80 -5.13 -8.10
C GLY A 35 -3.30 -4.93 -7.95
N MET A 36 -4.04 -4.99 -9.05
CA MET A 36 -5.49 -4.92 -9.02
C MET A 36 -6.10 -6.12 -8.30
N ASP A 37 -7.15 -5.88 -7.54
CA ASP A 37 -7.90 -6.93 -6.84
C ASP A 37 -8.82 -7.72 -7.78
N ASP A 38 -9.42 -7.00 -8.74
CA ASP A 38 -10.30 -7.54 -9.75
C ASP A 38 -9.85 -7.02 -11.11
N ALA A 39 -9.37 -7.92 -11.97
CA ALA A 39 -8.89 -7.60 -13.31
C ALA A 39 -10.01 -7.11 -14.24
N ASP A 40 -11.28 -7.39 -13.90
CA ASP A 40 -12.45 -6.95 -14.67
C ASP A 40 -12.96 -5.57 -14.22
N ASP A 41 -12.41 -4.99 -13.14
CA ASP A 41 -12.77 -3.63 -12.70
C ASP A 41 -12.19 -2.58 -13.66
N MET A 42 -13.03 -2.17 -14.61
CA MET A 42 -12.72 -1.10 -15.58
C MET A 42 -12.34 0.23 -14.94
N TYR A 43 -12.78 0.49 -13.70
CA TYR A 43 -12.44 1.73 -12.98
C TYR A 43 -11.14 1.63 -12.19
N MET A 44 -10.55 0.44 -12.07
CA MET A 44 -9.29 0.18 -11.38
C MET A 44 -9.27 0.82 -9.98
N ARG A 45 -10.33 0.63 -9.20
CA ARG A 45 -10.47 1.28 -7.88
C ARG A 45 -9.85 0.45 -6.79
N SER A 46 -9.97 -0.86 -6.87
CA SER A 46 -9.57 -1.78 -5.81
C SER A 46 -8.22 -2.41 -6.09
N TRP A 47 -7.27 -2.19 -5.18
CA TRP A 47 -5.90 -2.68 -5.27
C TRP A 47 -5.52 -3.44 -4.01
N THR A 48 -4.70 -4.46 -4.18
CA THR A 48 -4.07 -5.22 -3.11
C THR A 48 -2.60 -4.86 -3.06
N GLY A 49 -2.15 -4.32 -1.92
CA GLY A 49 -0.75 -4.05 -1.63
C GLY A 49 -0.18 -5.12 -0.70
N THR A 50 1.10 -5.44 -0.86
CA THR A 50 1.84 -6.36 0.00
C THR A 50 3.11 -5.69 0.49
N ILE A 51 3.39 -5.83 1.80
CA ILE A 51 4.64 -5.41 2.42
C ILE A 51 5.26 -6.62 3.11
N ILE A 52 6.49 -6.96 2.72
CA ILE A 52 7.34 -7.89 3.45
C ILE A 52 7.96 -7.13 4.61
N GLY A 53 7.70 -7.62 5.81
CA GLY A 53 8.10 -6.97 7.05
C GLY A 53 9.62 -6.81 7.14
N PRO A 54 10.10 -5.61 7.53
CA PRO A 54 11.53 -5.30 7.52
C PRO A 54 12.32 -6.14 8.54
N GLN A 55 13.55 -6.50 8.16
CA GLN A 55 14.50 -7.20 9.02
C GLN A 55 14.85 -6.38 10.25
N ASN A 56 15.27 -7.07 11.33
CA ASN A 56 15.64 -6.48 12.62
C ASN A 56 14.49 -5.71 13.31
N THR A 57 13.25 -6.11 13.03
CA THR A 57 12.05 -5.60 13.69
C THR A 57 11.13 -6.75 14.10
N VAL A 58 10.14 -6.46 14.94
CA VAL A 58 9.05 -7.40 15.25
C VAL A 58 8.20 -7.82 14.04
N HIS A 59 8.42 -7.17 12.90
CA HIS A 59 7.75 -7.45 11.64
C HIS A 59 8.54 -8.42 10.75
N GLU A 60 9.78 -8.76 11.10
CA GLU A 60 10.64 -9.63 10.28
C GLU A 60 9.98 -10.99 10.02
N GLY A 61 10.02 -11.45 8.77
CA GLY A 61 9.41 -12.71 8.33
C GLY A 61 7.90 -12.64 8.08
N ARG A 62 7.24 -11.50 8.36
CA ARG A 62 5.80 -11.32 8.16
C ARG A 62 5.47 -10.79 6.78
N ILE A 63 4.30 -11.18 6.28
CA ILE A 63 3.71 -10.64 5.06
C ILE A 63 2.42 -9.91 5.43
N TYR A 64 2.38 -8.61 5.14
CA TYR A 64 1.22 -7.75 5.39
C TYR A 64 0.48 -7.48 4.08
N GLN A 65 -0.80 -7.83 4.04
CA GLN A 65 -1.70 -7.48 2.94
C GLN A 65 -2.49 -6.23 3.31
N LEU A 66 -2.63 -5.33 2.33
CA LEU A 66 -3.35 -4.08 2.42
C LEU A 66 -4.34 -3.97 1.26
N LYS A 67 -5.45 -3.28 1.51
CA LYS A 67 -6.34 -2.77 0.47
C LYS A 67 -6.08 -1.29 0.26
N LEU A 68 -5.89 -0.90 -0.99
CA LEU A 68 -5.88 0.49 -1.42
C LEU A 68 -7.10 0.71 -2.31
N PHE A 69 -7.85 1.76 -2.01
CA PHE A 69 -9.02 2.14 -2.78
C PHE A 69 -8.80 3.51 -3.41
N CYS A 70 -8.56 3.51 -4.72
CA CYS A 70 -8.33 4.69 -5.54
C CYS A 70 -9.68 5.19 -6.08
N ASP A 71 -10.30 6.16 -5.40
CA ASP A 71 -11.61 6.66 -5.81
C ASP A 71 -11.51 7.53 -7.10
N LEU A 72 -12.63 8.10 -7.54
CA LEU A 72 -12.75 8.85 -8.80
C LEU A 72 -11.85 10.08 -8.91
N ASP A 73 -11.41 10.62 -7.78
CA ASP A 73 -10.58 11.81 -7.64
C ASP A 73 -9.09 11.49 -7.45
N TYR A 74 -8.71 10.21 -7.40
CA TYR A 74 -7.29 9.82 -7.50
C TYR A 74 -6.70 10.26 -8.86
N PRO A 75 -5.45 10.78 -8.93
CA PRO A 75 -4.50 10.98 -7.84
C PRO A 75 -4.57 12.39 -7.22
N ASP A 76 -5.56 13.21 -7.53
CA ASP A 76 -5.66 14.56 -6.94
C ASP A 76 -5.96 14.47 -5.42
N ASN A 77 -6.70 13.44 -5.01
CA ASN A 77 -6.87 13.04 -3.60
C ASN A 77 -6.21 11.67 -3.32
N PRO A 78 -5.77 11.42 -2.08
CA PRO A 78 -5.12 10.18 -1.70
C PRO A 78 -6.10 9.00 -1.77
N PRO A 79 -5.60 7.76 -2.02
CA PRO A 79 -6.42 6.58 -1.89
C PRO A 79 -6.72 6.29 -0.42
N THR A 80 -7.81 5.56 -0.16
CA THR A 80 -8.06 5.01 1.18
C THR A 80 -7.22 3.76 1.37
N VAL A 81 -6.54 3.63 2.52
CA VAL A 81 -5.62 2.52 2.78
C VAL A 81 -6.00 1.78 4.06
N ARG A 82 -6.04 0.46 3.97
CA ARG A 82 -6.42 -0.42 5.09
C ARG A 82 -5.60 -1.70 5.10
N PHE A 83 -5.06 -2.06 6.25
CA PHE A 83 -4.47 -3.37 6.47
C PHE A 83 -5.55 -4.46 6.56
N GLN A 84 -5.41 -5.52 5.76
CA GLN A 84 -6.16 -6.76 5.91
C GLN A 84 -5.51 -7.67 6.95
N THR A 85 -4.18 -7.79 6.89
CA THR A 85 -3.40 -8.47 7.93
C THR A 85 -3.36 -7.61 9.18
N ARG A 86 -3.76 -8.16 10.33
CA ARG A 86 -3.72 -7.41 11.61
C ARG A 86 -2.28 -6.97 11.92
N ILE A 87 -2.12 -5.69 12.22
CA ILE A 87 -0.84 -5.06 12.56
C ILE A 87 -1.03 -4.11 13.74
N ASN A 88 -0.08 -4.11 14.66
CA ASN A 88 0.00 -3.10 15.69
C ASN A 88 1.01 -2.02 15.25
N MET A 89 0.52 -0.84 14.88
CA MET A 89 1.31 0.28 14.38
C MET A 89 0.62 1.60 14.72
N THR A 90 1.39 2.63 15.09
CA THR A 90 0.85 3.91 15.58
C THR A 90 -0.09 4.61 14.61
N CYS A 91 0.15 4.50 13.31
CA CYS A 91 -0.69 5.11 12.28
C CYS A 91 -1.83 4.21 11.76
N VAL A 92 -2.09 3.07 12.42
CA VAL A 92 -3.14 2.12 12.02
C VAL A 92 -4.16 1.96 13.13
N ASN A 93 -5.42 2.19 12.78
CA ASN A 93 -6.55 1.91 13.64
C ASN A 93 -6.63 0.41 13.94
N GLN A 94 -6.54 0.04 15.22
CA GLN A 94 -6.47 -1.37 15.63
C GLN A 94 -7.78 -2.15 15.45
N GLU A 95 -8.92 -1.46 15.37
CA GLU A 95 -10.23 -2.08 15.18
C GLU A 95 -10.55 -2.25 13.69
N THR A 96 -10.32 -1.21 12.89
CA THR A 96 -10.69 -1.21 11.48
C THR A 96 -9.55 -1.68 10.58
N GLY A 97 -8.29 -1.49 10.98
CA GLY A 97 -7.10 -1.66 10.14
C GLY A 97 -6.85 -0.47 9.20
N GLY A 98 -7.67 0.58 9.26
CA GLY A 98 -7.48 1.78 8.44
C GLY A 98 -6.23 2.55 8.82
N VAL A 99 -5.51 3.09 7.83
CA VAL A 99 -4.40 4.01 8.06
C VAL A 99 -4.98 5.39 8.36
N GLU A 100 -4.65 5.95 9.52
CA GLU A 100 -5.19 7.22 10.01
C GLU A 100 -4.38 8.39 9.42
N PRO A 101 -4.97 9.28 8.59
CA PRO A 101 -4.22 10.38 7.96
C PRO A 101 -3.52 11.29 8.98
N SER A 102 -4.16 11.52 10.14
CA SER A 102 -3.61 12.34 11.22
C SER A 102 -2.29 11.81 11.81
N GLN A 103 -2.03 10.52 11.67
CA GLN A 103 -0.83 9.84 12.16
C GLN A 103 0.13 9.46 11.01
N PHE A 104 -0.25 9.75 9.76
CA PHE A 104 0.51 9.41 8.57
C PHE A 104 0.58 10.61 7.63
N PRO A 105 1.61 11.48 7.79
CA PRO A 105 1.69 12.79 7.12
C PRO A 105 1.51 12.73 5.61
N MET A 106 1.97 11.66 4.96
CA MET A 106 1.85 11.49 3.52
C MET A 106 0.39 11.52 3.01
N LEU A 107 -0.59 11.05 3.80
CA LEU A 107 -2.00 11.14 3.43
C LEU A 107 -2.62 12.50 3.79
N THR A 108 -2.07 13.20 4.79
CA THR A 108 -2.53 14.55 5.17
C THR A 108 -2.02 15.62 4.20
N GLU A 109 -0.77 15.51 3.77
CA GLU A 109 -0.06 16.40 2.85
C GLU A 109 0.06 15.73 1.47
N TRP A 110 -1.06 15.18 0.99
CA TRP A 110 -1.05 14.43 -0.27
C TRP A 110 -0.74 15.33 -1.46
N HIS A 111 0.19 14.87 -2.30
CA HIS A 111 0.55 15.47 -3.57
C HIS A 111 0.25 14.47 -4.69
N ARG A 112 -0.31 14.94 -5.81
CA ARG A 112 -0.72 14.09 -6.93
C ARG A 112 0.42 13.29 -7.57
N GLU A 113 1.65 13.70 -7.32
CA GLU A 113 2.87 13.02 -7.75
C GLU A 113 3.10 11.72 -6.99
N TYR A 114 2.54 11.57 -5.79
CA TYR A 114 2.60 10.36 -4.99
C TYR A 114 1.81 9.21 -5.63
N THR A 115 2.27 8.00 -5.34
CA THR A 115 1.76 6.74 -5.88
C THR A 115 1.39 5.76 -4.77
N MET A 116 0.74 4.66 -5.14
CA MET A 116 0.55 3.53 -4.23
C MET A 116 1.88 2.95 -3.74
N GLU A 117 2.90 2.95 -4.61
CA GLU A 117 4.27 2.54 -4.25
C GLU A 117 4.83 3.37 -3.10
N ASP A 118 4.70 4.70 -3.21
CA ASP A 118 5.21 5.63 -2.20
C ASP A 118 4.52 5.40 -0.85
N ILE A 119 3.20 5.14 -0.86
CA ILE A 119 2.45 4.84 0.36
C ILE A 119 2.98 3.57 1.02
N LEU A 120 3.10 2.47 0.26
CA LEU A 120 3.56 1.20 0.80
C LEU A 120 5.00 1.28 1.29
N THR A 121 5.85 2.00 0.57
CA THR A 121 7.25 2.24 0.96
C THR A 121 7.32 3.06 2.24
N GLN A 122 6.47 4.08 2.38
CA GLN A 122 6.44 4.92 3.58
C GLN A 122 5.84 4.18 4.78
N LEU A 123 4.82 3.33 4.59
CA LEU A 123 4.32 2.44 5.63
C LEU A 123 5.39 1.43 6.09
N LYS A 124 6.18 0.90 5.17
CA LYS A 124 7.34 0.06 5.52
C LYS A 124 8.38 0.82 6.34
N LYS A 125 8.65 2.10 6.04
CA LYS A 125 9.52 2.95 6.88
C LYS A 125 8.93 3.15 8.27
N GLU A 126 7.62 3.34 8.38
CA GLU A 126 6.94 3.42 9.68
C GLU A 126 7.13 2.16 10.52
N MET A 127 7.15 0.96 9.93
CA MET A 127 7.46 -0.29 10.65
C MET A 127 8.89 -0.31 11.24
N ILE A 128 9.83 0.42 10.64
CA ILE A 128 11.23 0.52 11.11
C ILE A 128 11.38 1.62 12.17
N SER A 129 10.39 2.51 12.30
CA SER A 129 10.46 3.65 13.22
C SER A 129 10.67 3.17 14.67
N PRO A 130 11.37 3.95 15.51
CA PRO A 130 11.62 3.57 16.91
C PRO A 130 10.35 3.27 17.70
N GLN A 131 9.23 3.89 17.32
CA GLN A 131 7.93 3.72 17.95
C GLN A 131 7.27 2.39 17.59
N ASN A 132 7.48 1.87 16.37
CA ASN A 132 6.79 0.69 15.85
C ASN A 132 7.63 -0.58 15.85
N ARG A 133 8.95 -0.48 15.62
CA ARG A 133 9.84 -1.63 15.38
C ARG A 133 9.92 -2.67 16.52
N LYS A 134 9.42 -2.32 17.72
CA LYS A 134 9.37 -3.17 18.92
C LYS A 134 7.95 -3.38 19.47
N LEU A 135 6.91 -2.92 18.78
CA LEU A 135 5.53 -3.09 19.25
C LEU A 135 5.12 -4.55 19.14
N ASN A 136 4.56 -5.09 20.22
CA ASN A 136 4.03 -6.45 20.22
C ASN A 136 2.97 -6.59 19.13
N GLN A 137 3.21 -7.51 18.21
CA GLN A 137 2.32 -7.77 17.09
C GLN A 137 1.31 -8.87 17.43
N PRO A 138 0.11 -8.85 16.83
CA PRO A 138 -0.84 -9.96 16.88
C PRO A 138 -0.23 -11.26 16.35
N ALA A 139 -0.80 -12.41 16.70
CA ALA A 139 -0.41 -13.69 16.14
C ALA A 139 -0.59 -13.69 14.60
N GLU A 140 0.41 -14.22 13.89
CA GLU A 140 0.33 -14.40 12.45
C GLU A 140 -0.78 -15.41 12.10
N GLY A 141 -1.52 -15.17 11.02
CA GLY A 141 -2.34 -16.23 10.42
C GLY A 141 -3.84 -16.20 10.68
N VAL A 142 -4.46 -15.08 11.09
CA VAL A 142 -5.92 -14.93 10.89
C VAL A 142 -6.19 -14.47 9.45
N PHE A 143 -5.87 -15.33 8.48
CA PHE A 143 -6.33 -15.17 7.11
C PHE A 143 -7.76 -15.73 7.03
N PRO A 144 -8.73 -15.06 6.38
CA PRO A 144 -9.95 -15.76 5.97
C PRO A 144 -9.53 -16.97 5.13
N MET A 145 -10.12 -18.14 5.42
CA MET A 145 -9.76 -19.48 4.95
C MET A 145 -9.74 -19.70 3.41
N SER A 146 -9.80 -18.64 2.60
CA SER A 146 -9.78 -18.69 1.14
C SER A 146 -8.38 -18.59 0.51
N TYR A 147 -7.34 -18.17 1.25
CA TYR A 147 -6.01 -17.83 0.67
C TYR A 147 -4.89 -18.84 0.95
N THR A 148 -5.17 -19.97 1.59
CA THR A 148 -4.15 -20.93 2.02
C THR A 148 -3.57 -21.80 0.91
N HIS A 149 -4.15 -21.80 -0.30
CA HIS A 149 -3.72 -22.72 -1.36
C HIS A 149 -2.65 -22.16 -2.32
N GLU A 150 -2.56 -20.84 -2.49
CA GLU A 150 -1.62 -20.24 -3.47
C GLU A 150 -0.27 -19.84 -2.86
N THR A 151 -0.23 -19.50 -1.57
CA THR A 151 1.02 -19.08 -0.90
C THR A 151 1.97 -20.26 -0.61
N PHE A 152 1.46 -21.49 -0.53
CA PHE A 152 2.30 -22.68 -0.31
C PHE A 152 3.07 -23.14 -1.56
N LEU A 153 2.61 -22.79 -2.77
CA LEU A 153 3.24 -23.21 -4.02
C LEU A 153 4.40 -22.31 -4.47
N LEU A 154 4.52 -21.10 -3.91
CA LEU A 154 5.63 -20.19 -4.22
C LEU A 154 6.90 -20.48 -3.42
N TYR A 155 6.86 -21.40 -2.46
CA TYR A 155 7.98 -21.76 -1.58
C TYR A 155 8.30 -23.27 -1.56
N SER A 156 7.80 -24.05 -2.52
CA SER A 156 8.10 -25.49 -2.68
C SER A 156 8.77 -25.80 -4.01
#